data_AF-A0AAN7I534-F1
#
_entry.id   AF-A0AAN7I534-F1
#
_cell.length_a   1.000
_cell.length_b   1.000
_cell.length_c   1.000
_cell.angle_alpha   90.00
_cell.angle_beta   90.00
_cell.angle_gamma   90.00
#
_symmetry.space_group_name_H-M   'P 1'
#
loop_
_entity.id
_entity.type
_entity.pdbx_description
1 polymer ?
#
loop_
_entity_poly.entity_id
_entity_poly.type
_entity_poly.pdbx_seq_one_letter_code
_entity_poly.pdbx_strand_id
1 'polypeptide(L)'
;MAETRATIILNETIASLKSTTDHHNKDIQEIHKITSIHTRTLNEMSQQLATFLQKLNASESVDHNLENPYRPEDRNSHKSVSRFYRLVKLDFPRFSGEEPTSWIYKANQYFRYYKISKSEKLMMASFHMEGEALVWFQEGEEAGVFGNWEALIQAILTRFGSTA
;
A
#
# COMPACT_ATOMS: atom_id res chain seq x y z
N MET A 1 39.19 36.35 -50.07
CA MET A 1 38.38 36.82 -48.92
C MET A 1 37.27 35.85 -48.51
N ALA A 2 36.57 35.17 -49.44
CA ALA A 2 35.50 34.23 -49.08
C ALA A 2 36.00 32.93 -48.39
N GLU A 3 37.09 32.34 -48.86
CA GLU A 3 37.67 31.11 -48.27
C GLU A 3 38.09 31.29 -46.80
N THR A 4 38.63 32.46 -46.45
CA THR A 4 39.02 32.79 -45.07
C THR A 4 37.82 32.87 -44.13
N ARG A 5 36.64 33.26 -44.62
CA ARG A 5 35.41 33.28 -43.81
C ARG A 5 34.88 31.86 -43.58
N ALA A 6 34.96 31.00 -44.60
CA ALA A 6 34.51 29.62 -44.50
C ALA A 6 35.36 28.81 -43.49
N THR A 7 36.68 28.99 -43.49
CA THR A 7 37.57 28.32 -42.53
C THR A 7 37.35 28.78 -41.09
N ILE A 8 37.06 30.07 -40.86
CA ILE A 8 36.71 30.60 -39.53
C ILE A 8 35.42 29.94 -39.01
N ILE A 9 34.36 29.92 -39.81
CA ILE A 9 33.06 29.31 -39.43
C ILE A 9 33.24 27.83 -39.11
N LEU A 10 34.03 27.11 -39.90
CA LEU A 10 34.28 25.68 -39.68
C LEU A 10 35.02 25.43 -38.35
N ASN A 11 36.02 26.25 -38.03
CA ASN A 11 36.75 26.16 -36.77
C ASN A 11 35.86 26.49 -35.56
N GLU A 12 35.01 27.51 -35.66
CA GLU A 12 34.02 27.86 -34.63
C GLU A 12 33.03 26.72 -34.38
N THR A 13 32.55 26.08 -35.46
CA THR A 13 31.62 24.95 -35.38
C THR A 13 32.27 23.75 -34.68
N ILE A 14 33.53 23.44 -35.00
CA ILE A 14 34.30 22.37 -34.35
C ILE A 14 34.50 22.67 -32.86
N ALA A 15 34.85 23.91 -32.50
CA ALA A 15 35.02 24.32 -31.11
C ALA A 15 33.72 24.18 -30.32
N SER A 16 32.58 24.59 -30.91
CA SER A 16 31.25 24.44 -30.31
C SER A 16 30.85 22.98 -30.12
N LEU A 17 31.08 22.13 -31.13
CA LEU A 17 30.81 20.68 -31.04
C LEU A 17 31.66 20.01 -29.96
N LYS A 18 32.94 20.38 -29.85
CA LYS A 18 33.83 19.86 -28.82
C LYS A 18 33.34 20.27 -27.42
N SER A 19 33.04 21.55 -27.23
CA SER A 19 32.50 22.06 -25.96
C SER A 19 31.20 21.37 -25.56
N THR A 20 30.30 21.14 -26.52
CA THR A 20 29.03 20.44 -26.29
C THR A 20 29.27 18.97 -25.92
N THR A 21 30.21 18.30 -26.60
CA THR A 21 30.58 16.91 -26.30
C THR A 21 31.18 16.77 -24.90
N ASP A 22 32.07 17.69 -24.52
CA ASP A 22 32.67 17.71 -23.18
C ASP A 22 31.62 17.96 -22.10
N HIS A 23 30.61 18.81 -22.38
CA HIS A 23 29.49 19.04 -21.47
C HIS A 23 28.63 17.79 -21.28
N HIS A 24 28.18 17.14 -22.37
CA HIS A 24 27.42 15.90 -22.29
C HIS A 24 28.20 14.79 -21.56
N ASN A 25 29.51 14.71 -21.76
CA ASN A 25 30.33 13.72 -21.06
C ASN A 25 30.33 13.97 -19.53
N LYS A 26 30.32 15.23 -19.09
CA LYS A 26 30.16 15.58 -17.66
C LYS A 26 28.77 15.21 -17.15
N ASP A 27 27.72 15.50 -17.92
CA ASP A 27 26.34 15.17 -17.52
C ASP A 27 26.14 13.66 -17.39
N ILE A 28 26.69 12.87 -18.32
CA ILE A 28 26.68 11.40 -18.25
C ILE A 28 27.39 10.90 -16.98
N GLN A 29 28.52 11.52 -16.62
CA GLN A 29 29.23 11.16 -15.39
C GLN A 29 28.39 11.46 -14.14
N GLU A 30 27.68 12.58 -14.10
CA GLU A 30 26.77 12.91 -12.99
C GLU A 30 25.58 11.93 -12.92
N ILE A 31 24.98 11.58 -14.07
CA ILE A 31 23.91 10.58 -14.14
C ILE A 31 24.39 9.23 -13.61
N HIS A 32 25.60 8.79 -13.96
CA HIS A 32 26.16 7.55 -13.43
C HIS A 32 26.38 7.60 -11.91
N LYS A 33 26.82 8.74 -11.36
CA LYS A 33 26.94 8.92 -9.90
C LYS A 33 25.59 8.78 -9.22
N ILE A 34 24.57 9.49 -9.72
CA ILE A 34 23.20 9.44 -9.18
C ILE A 34 22.67 8.01 -9.26
N THR A 35 22.86 7.34 -10.40
CA THR A 35 22.43 5.95 -10.61
C THR A 35 23.11 5.02 -9.61
N SER A 36 24.42 5.17 -9.38
CA SER A 36 25.16 4.37 -8.40
C SER A 36 24.63 4.57 -6.97
N ILE A 37 24.37 5.81 -6.56
CA ILE A 37 23.80 6.15 -5.25
C ILE A 37 22.41 5.51 -5.11
N HIS A 38 21.57 5.64 -6.13
CA HIS A 38 20.23 5.06 -6.12
C HIS A 38 20.28 3.52 -6.02
N THR A 39 21.12 2.86 -6.82
CA THR A 39 21.33 1.40 -6.76
C THR A 39 21.81 0.97 -5.38
N ARG A 40 22.76 1.71 -4.78
CA ARG A 40 23.22 1.42 -3.42
C ARG A 40 22.08 1.54 -2.40
N THR A 41 21.30 2.61 -2.46
CA THR A 41 20.16 2.86 -1.56
C THR A 41 19.13 1.74 -1.68
N LEU A 42 18.80 1.30 -2.90
CA LEU A 42 17.91 0.16 -3.13
C LEU A 42 18.44 -1.14 -2.50
N ASN A 43 19.73 -1.40 -2.64
CA ASN A 43 20.36 -2.59 -2.07
C ASN A 43 20.35 -2.56 -0.54
N GLU A 44 20.61 -1.39 0.06
CA GLU A 44 20.55 -1.19 1.52
C GLU A 44 19.13 -1.40 2.04
N MET A 45 18.11 -0.83 1.38
CA MET A 45 16.71 -1.07 1.75
C MET A 45 16.33 -2.55 1.61
N SER A 46 16.77 -3.23 0.55
CA SER A 46 16.54 -4.67 0.36
C SER A 46 17.14 -5.52 1.49
N GLN A 47 18.38 -5.21 1.90
CA GLN A 47 19.04 -5.87 3.03
C GLN A 47 18.34 -5.61 4.37
N GLN A 48 17.88 -4.38 4.61
CA GLN A 48 17.09 -4.05 5.80
C GLN A 48 15.78 -4.84 5.85
N LEU A 49 15.08 -4.97 4.73
CA LEU A 49 13.86 -5.78 4.62
C LEU A 49 14.15 -7.26 4.88
N ALA A 50 15.23 -7.81 4.31
CA ALA A 50 15.64 -9.20 4.59
C ALA A 50 15.92 -9.43 6.08
N THR A 51 16.64 -8.51 6.72
CA THR A 51 16.95 -8.57 8.16
C THR A 51 15.70 -8.48 9.02
N PHE A 52 14.77 -7.59 8.68
CA PHE A 52 13.50 -7.46 9.38
C PHE A 52 12.67 -8.74 9.30
N LEU A 53 12.61 -9.38 8.12
CA LEU A 53 11.90 -10.64 7.92
C LEU A 53 12.52 -11.80 8.73
N GLN A 54 13.85 -11.85 8.85
CA GLN A 54 14.53 -12.85 9.68
C GLN A 54 14.17 -12.68 11.17
N LYS A 55 14.15 -11.44 11.67
CA LYS A 55 13.77 -11.15 13.06
C LYS A 55 12.33 -11.57 13.39
N LEU A 56 11.41 -11.43 12.44
CA LEU A 56 10.03 -11.91 12.61
C LEU A 56 9.95 -13.45 12.67
N ASN A 57 10.80 -14.16 11.94
CA ASN A 57 10.80 -15.63 11.90
C ASN A 57 11.46 -16.27 13.14
N ALA A 58 12.42 -15.58 13.76
CA ALA A 58 13.08 -16.06 14.98
C ALA A 58 12.19 -15.99 16.23
N SER A 59 11.07 -15.27 16.18
CA SER A 59 10.13 -15.08 17.29
C SER A 59 9.17 -16.27 17.52
N GLU A 60 9.19 -17.32 16.68
CA GLU A 60 8.21 -18.41 16.71
C GLU A 60 8.80 -19.76 17.21
N SER A 61 9.82 -19.72 18.08
CA SER A 61 10.37 -20.92 18.72
C SER A 61 10.18 -20.91 20.23
N VAL A 62 8.93 -21.17 20.66
CA VAL A 62 8.64 -21.75 21.97
C VAL A 62 7.77 -22.99 21.74
N ASP A 63 8.49 -24.12 21.74
CA ASP A 63 8.12 -25.50 22.05
C ASP A 63 6.63 -25.86 22.24
N HIS A 64 6.14 -26.76 21.36
CA HIS A 64 5.36 -27.92 21.76
C HIS A 64 5.51 -29.03 20.72
N ASN A 65 6.46 -29.93 20.99
CA ASN A 65 6.61 -31.22 20.33
C ASN A 65 5.41 -32.15 20.63
N LEU A 66 4.55 -32.38 19.63
CA LEU A 66 3.85 -33.66 19.45
C LEU A 66 3.82 -33.97 17.94
N GLU A 67 4.56 -35.01 17.60
CA GLU A 67 4.89 -35.48 16.26
C GLU A 67 3.67 -36.12 15.56
N ASN A 68 3.35 -35.69 14.33
CA ASN A 68 2.40 -36.36 13.45
C ASN A 68 2.98 -36.45 12.02
N PRO A 69 3.31 -37.66 11.50
CA PRO A 69 4.17 -37.80 10.33
C PRO A 69 3.46 -37.79 8.96
N TYR A 70 2.28 -37.19 8.82
CA TYR A 70 1.64 -37.06 7.50
C TYR A 70 1.08 -35.66 7.24
N ARG A 71 1.88 -34.80 6.59
CA ARG A 71 1.31 -33.73 5.75
C ARG A 71 2.24 -33.39 4.57
N PRO A 72 1.72 -33.29 3.34
CA PRO A 72 2.50 -32.85 2.19
C PRO A 72 2.91 -31.38 2.37
N GLU A 73 4.21 -31.14 2.32
CA GLU A 73 4.88 -29.90 1.94
C GLU A 73 4.28 -29.40 0.62
N ASP A 74 3.53 -28.29 0.65
CA ASP A 74 3.68 -27.16 -0.28
C ASP A 74 2.46 -26.24 -0.19
N ARG A 75 2.68 -25.00 0.30
CA ARG A 75 1.88 -23.80 -0.03
C ARG A 75 2.32 -22.50 0.65
N ASN A 76 3.57 -22.39 1.12
CA ASN A 76 4.00 -21.18 1.85
C ASN A 76 4.65 -20.08 0.99
N SER A 77 4.86 -20.30 -0.32
CA SER A 77 5.45 -19.28 -1.21
C SER A 77 4.53 -18.05 -1.44
N HIS A 78 3.20 -18.21 -1.41
CA HIS A 78 2.27 -17.11 -1.67
C HIS A 78 2.04 -16.14 -0.49
N LYS A 79 2.41 -16.52 0.74
CA LYS A 79 2.24 -15.65 1.92
C LYS A 79 3.32 -14.57 2.02
N SER A 80 4.52 -14.84 1.49
CA SER A 80 5.67 -13.93 1.56
C SER A 80 5.45 -12.70 0.67
N VAL A 81 5.03 -12.93 -0.58
CA VAL A 81 4.72 -11.86 -1.54
C VAL A 81 3.52 -11.01 -1.09
N SER A 82 2.52 -11.62 -0.43
CA SER A 82 1.36 -10.89 0.11
C SER A 82 1.70 -9.89 1.23
N ARG A 83 2.87 -10.01 1.89
CA ARG A 83 3.29 -9.06 2.94
C ARG A 83 3.88 -7.77 2.36
N PHE A 84 4.50 -7.83 1.17
CA PHE A 84 5.12 -6.66 0.54
C PHE A 84 4.11 -5.65 -0.02
N TYR A 85 2.89 -6.08 -0.37
CA TYR A 85 1.85 -5.19 -0.91
C TYR A 85 1.04 -4.41 0.14
N ARG A 86 1.33 -4.57 1.45
CA ARG A 86 0.64 -3.86 2.54
C ARG A 86 1.39 -2.60 3.01
N LEU A 87 1.97 -1.84 2.08
CA LEU A 87 2.68 -0.60 2.38
C LEU A 87 1.76 0.64 2.41
N VAL A 88 0.54 0.55 1.86
CA VAL A 88 -0.43 1.65 1.93
C VAL A 88 -1.30 1.45 3.17
N LYS A 89 -1.13 2.34 4.15
CA LYS A 89 -2.08 2.45 5.27
C LYS A 89 -3.32 3.17 4.75
N LEU A 90 -4.43 2.45 4.64
CA LEU A 90 -5.75 3.04 4.42
C LEU A 90 -6.39 3.31 5.78
N ASP A 91 -7.10 4.42 5.89
CA ASP A 91 -7.97 4.67 7.03
C ASP A 91 -9.34 4.02 6.81
N PHE A 92 -9.95 3.53 7.88
CA PHE A 92 -11.30 2.98 7.80
C PHE A 92 -12.32 4.12 7.60
N PRO A 93 -13.31 3.98 6.70
CA PRO A 93 -14.27 5.05 6.43
C PRO A 93 -15.18 5.30 7.63
N ARG A 94 -15.36 6.58 8.00
CA ARG A 94 -16.34 7.01 9.03
C ARG A 94 -17.75 7.08 8.45
N PHE A 95 -18.76 6.81 9.28
CA PHE A 95 -20.17 6.86 8.89
C PHE A 95 -20.97 7.77 9.81
N SER A 96 -21.54 8.84 9.24
CA SER A 96 -22.41 9.79 9.94
C SER A 96 -23.90 9.59 9.66
N GLY A 97 -24.26 8.68 8.75
CA GLY A 97 -25.63 8.47 8.26
C GLY A 97 -25.81 8.77 6.76
N GLU A 98 -24.82 9.40 6.12
CA GLU A 98 -24.90 9.80 4.70
C GLU A 98 -24.33 8.72 3.75
N GLU A 99 -24.89 8.63 2.55
CA GLU A 99 -24.40 7.78 1.46
C GLU A 99 -24.11 6.32 1.87
N PRO A 100 -25.08 5.61 2.50
CA PRO A 100 -24.86 4.30 3.12
C PRO A 100 -24.29 3.27 2.14
N THR A 101 -24.78 3.25 0.89
CA THR A 101 -24.31 2.33 -0.15
C THR A 101 -22.81 2.53 -0.45
N SER A 102 -22.37 3.78 -0.58
CA SER A 102 -20.96 4.13 -0.81
C SER A 102 -20.09 3.78 0.39
N TRP A 103 -20.58 4.03 1.61
CA TRP A 103 -19.86 3.68 2.83
C TRP A 103 -19.69 2.16 2.97
N ILE A 104 -20.76 1.39 2.79
CA ILE A 104 -20.75 -0.08 2.83
C ILE A 104 -19.76 -0.64 1.79
N TYR A 105 -19.73 -0.07 0.59
CA TYR A 105 -18.78 -0.48 -0.44
C TYR A 105 -17.33 -0.26 0.03
N LYS A 106 -16.99 0.94 0.51
CA LYS A 106 -15.64 1.28 1.01
C LYS A 106 -15.22 0.41 2.19
N ALA A 107 -16.12 0.18 3.16
CA ALA A 107 -15.87 -0.70 4.30
C ALA A 107 -15.55 -2.14 3.84
N ASN A 108 -16.32 -2.68 2.88
CA ASN A 108 -16.04 -4.00 2.33
C ASN A 108 -14.71 -4.07 1.56
N GLN A 109 -14.31 -3.01 0.85
CA GLN A 109 -12.98 -2.94 0.23
C GLN A 109 -11.87 -2.96 1.29
N TYR A 110 -12.02 -2.18 2.37
CA TYR A 110 -11.08 -2.14 3.48
C TYR A 110 -10.91 -3.54 4.11
N PHE A 111 -12.02 -4.21 4.44
CA PHE A 111 -11.99 -5.54 5.04
C PHE A 111 -11.31 -6.57 4.14
N ARG A 112 -11.51 -6.50 2.80
CA ARG A 112 -10.83 -7.35 1.84
C ARG A 112 -9.31 -7.09 1.79
N TYR A 113 -8.92 -5.82 1.81
CA TYR A 113 -7.51 -5.42 1.76
C TYR A 113 -6.74 -5.89 3.01
N TYR A 114 -7.30 -5.63 4.20
CA TYR A 114 -6.68 -6.03 5.47
C TYR A 114 -6.98 -7.46 5.91
N LYS A 115 -7.80 -8.20 5.15
CA LYS A 115 -8.23 -9.58 5.46
C LYS A 115 -8.89 -9.70 6.84
N ILE A 116 -9.71 -8.71 7.20
CA ILE A 116 -10.47 -8.71 8.46
C ILE A 116 -11.48 -9.86 8.44
N SER A 117 -11.50 -10.67 9.51
CA SER A 117 -12.39 -11.84 9.59
C SER A 117 -13.85 -11.42 9.72
N LYS A 118 -14.79 -12.31 9.35
CA LYS A 118 -16.23 -12.01 9.42
C LYS A 118 -16.68 -11.60 10.83
N SER A 119 -16.14 -12.23 11.87
CA SER A 119 -16.46 -11.96 13.28
C SER A 119 -15.95 -10.59 13.76
N GLU A 120 -14.90 -10.05 13.14
CA GLU A 120 -14.30 -8.77 13.55
C GLU A 120 -14.92 -7.56 12.84
N LYS A 121 -15.57 -7.76 11.69
CA LYS A 121 -16.09 -6.65 10.86
C LYS A 121 -17.05 -5.73 11.62
N LEU A 122 -17.98 -6.31 12.37
CA LEU A 122 -18.99 -5.55 13.12
C LEU A 122 -18.32 -4.66 14.17
N MET A 123 -17.44 -5.25 14.98
CA MET A 123 -16.65 -4.53 15.99
C MET A 123 -15.77 -3.43 15.36
N MET A 124 -15.17 -3.69 14.20
CA MET A 124 -14.36 -2.68 13.52
C MET A 124 -15.21 -1.51 13.00
N ALA A 125 -16.41 -1.79 12.48
CA ALA A 125 -17.33 -0.78 12.00
C ALA A 125 -17.88 0.09 13.14
N SER A 126 -18.16 -0.48 14.32
CA SER A 126 -18.73 0.27 15.44
C SER A 126 -17.84 1.42 15.92
N PHE A 127 -16.52 1.23 15.92
CA PHE A 127 -15.54 2.29 16.25
C PHE A 127 -15.56 3.51 15.32
N HIS A 128 -16.18 3.39 14.16
CA HIS A 128 -16.16 4.41 13.10
C HIS A 128 -17.55 4.96 12.78
N MET A 129 -18.54 4.70 13.66
CA MET A 129 -19.81 5.38 13.65
C MET A 129 -19.66 6.78 14.27
N GLU A 130 -20.28 7.79 13.69
CA GLU A 130 -20.23 9.18 14.12
C GLU A 130 -21.60 9.84 14.02
N GLY A 131 -21.76 11.00 14.66
CA GLY A 131 -22.97 11.83 14.53
C GLY A 131 -24.26 11.06 14.84
N GLU A 132 -25.28 11.22 13.99
CA GLU A 132 -26.58 10.55 14.13
C GLU A 132 -26.43 9.02 14.09
N ALA A 133 -25.57 8.49 13.21
CA ALA A 133 -25.36 7.06 13.08
C ALA A 133 -24.79 6.42 14.35
N LEU A 134 -23.95 7.14 15.11
CA LEU A 134 -23.44 6.64 16.39
C LEU A 134 -24.55 6.50 17.43
N VAL A 135 -25.40 7.52 17.58
CA VAL A 135 -26.52 7.50 18.53
C VAL A 135 -27.47 6.34 18.19
N TRP A 136 -27.84 6.22 16.93
CA TRP A 136 -28.67 5.12 16.43
C TRP A 136 -28.02 3.73 16.66
N PHE A 137 -26.71 3.62 16.43
CA PHE A 137 -26.00 2.37 16.64
C PHE A 137 -26.01 1.95 18.12
N GLN A 138 -25.84 2.89 19.06
CA GLN A 138 -25.92 2.60 20.49
C GLN A 138 -27.29 2.05 20.90
N GLU A 139 -28.37 2.69 20.44
CA GLU A 139 -29.74 2.23 20.69
C GLU A 139 -29.98 0.82 20.11
N GLY A 140 -29.49 0.57 18.89
CA GLY A 140 -29.61 -0.74 18.24
C GLY A 140 -28.77 -1.84 18.91
N GLU A 141 -27.59 -1.48 19.44
CA GLU A 141 -26.73 -2.41 20.18
C GLU A 141 -27.37 -2.81 21.53
N GLU A 142 -27.92 -1.86 22.28
CA GLU A 142 -28.66 -2.13 23.53
C GLU A 142 -29.88 -3.03 23.29
N ALA A 143 -30.55 -2.85 22.15
CA ALA A 143 -31.69 -3.67 21.74
C ALA A 143 -31.28 -5.04 21.12
N GLY A 144 -29.98 -5.31 20.96
CA GLY A 144 -29.47 -6.58 20.40
C GLY A 144 -29.77 -6.76 18.90
N VAL A 145 -29.91 -5.68 18.15
CA VAL A 145 -30.30 -5.68 16.73
C VAL A 145 -29.19 -6.25 15.83
N PHE A 146 -27.92 -6.04 16.20
CA PHE A 146 -26.77 -6.34 15.35
C PHE A 146 -26.07 -7.64 15.75
N GLY A 147 -26.42 -8.77 15.12
CA GLY A 147 -25.75 -10.06 15.37
C GLY A 147 -24.48 -10.29 14.55
N ASN A 148 -24.34 -9.62 13.40
CA ASN A 148 -23.20 -9.74 12.49
C ASN A 148 -23.15 -8.55 11.51
N TRP A 149 -22.12 -8.53 10.67
CA TRP A 149 -21.91 -7.48 9.66
C TRP A 149 -23.08 -7.37 8.67
N GLU A 150 -23.64 -8.50 8.25
CA GLU A 150 -24.75 -8.53 7.31
C GLU A 150 -26.03 -7.93 7.92
N ALA A 151 -26.32 -8.22 9.20
CA ALA A 151 -27.43 -7.62 9.93
C ALA A 151 -27.26 -6.10 10.06
N LEU A 152 -26.05 -5.62 10.36
CA LEU A 152 -25.76 -4.19 10.39
C LEU A 152 -25.97 -3.53 9.02
N ILE A 153 -25.52 -4.15 7.92
CA ILE A 153 -25.77 -3.62 6.56
C ILE A 153 -27.26 -3.44 6.29
N GLN A 154 -28.07 -4.46 6.59
CA GLN A 154 -29.52 -4.39 6.35
C GLN A 154 -30.16 -3.28 7.18
N ALA A 155 -29.77 -3.16 8.44
CA ALA A 155 -30.27 -2.11 9.32
C ALA A 155 -29.84 -0.71 8.87
N ILE A 156 -28.59 -0.52 8.43
CA ILE A 156 -28.09 0.74 7.86
C ILE A 156 -28.90 1.11 6.61
N LEU A 157 -29.09 0.18 5.68
CA LEU A 157 -29.84 0.44 4.45
C LEU A 157 -31.32 0.72 4.74
N THR A 158 -31.88 0.14 5.79
CA THR A 158 -33.27 0.40 6.22
C THR A 158 -33.41 1.78 6.85
N ARG A 159 -32.44 2.19 7.68
CA ARG A 159 -32.49 3.44 8.44
C ARG A 159 -32.05 4.65 7.61
N PHE A 160 -30.96 4.51 6.87
CA PHE A 160 -30.28 5.60 6.18
C PHE A 160 -30.32 5.49 4.66
N GLY A 161 -30.83 4.37 4.12
CA GLY A 161 -31.04 4.25 2.69
C GLY A 161 -32.08 5.27 2.25
N SER A 162 -31.68 6.22 1.40
CA SER A 162 -32.64 7.07 0.71
C SER A 162 -33.64 6.17 0.00
N THR A 163 -34.90 6.24 0.41
CA THR A 163 -35.97 5.77 -0.46
C THR A 163 -35.91 6.71 -1.66
N ALA A 164 -35.50 6.20 -2.81
CA ALA A 164 -35.49 6.96 -4.05
C ALA A 164 -36.85 7.62 -4.31
#